data_AF-A0A819RCH9-F1
#
_entry.id   AF-A0A819RCH9-F1
#
_cell.length_a   1.000
_cell.length_b   1.000
_cell.length_c   1.000
_cell.angle_alpha   90.00
_cell.angle_beta   90.00
_cell.angle_gamma   90.00
#
_symmetry.space_group_name_H-M   'P 1'
#
loop_
_entity.id
_entity.type
_entity.pdbx_description
1 polymer ?
#
loop_
_entity_poly.entity_id
_entity_poly.type
_entity_poly.pdbx_seq_one_letter_code
_entity_poly.pdbx_strand_id
1 'polypeptide(L)'
;MQYVPLRSNYKVGTRQSELALIQTESVIGQLKKFYPHVEYEVIKIKTIGDKNLLTPLANIGDKGLFTKELEIELNQKNIDFVVHSLKDVPSTTLPPNMVIGAILERADPRDAVIIAPWRQEKSLHELPAGSAIGTSSTRRIAQLKLSYPKLTYKNIRGNMNTRWEKLSNPELGYDAMIVAVAGFQRLNWADRISEIIEPDRVLYAIGQGALGIECRHDDNDTIRMLSVLNHEPTVVCCVAERAFLRRIEGGCSIPNAVRTEYNGTGLTVNGILLNLDGSRYVKDQIENSNLTISMTTPIPSFLVSQTDDDLLLTDNDTQTHRINRKRKRAESNDDDTLLPQPETTAPISSPSTTIETSPLLRHFAHVCCVNINETILENAELCGTNLAVKLMQMGAGSILEEIRQSVPIIPIQQ
;
A
#
# COMPACT_ATOMS: atom_id res chain seq x y z
N MET A 1 23.58 -1.71 19.88
CA MET A 1 22.77 -2.68 19.12
C MET A 1 23.67 -3.35 18.10
N GLN A 2 23.74 -4.69 18.10
CA GLN A 2 24.50 -5.43 17.09
C GLN A 2 23.89 -5.20 15.70
N TYR A 3 24.74 -4.92 14.71
CA TYR A 3 24.34 -4.89 13.31
C TYR A 3 23.87 -6.29 12.90
N VAL A 4 22.56 -6.48 12.76
CA VAL A 4 21.98 -7.73 12.25
C VAL A 4 22.05 -7.65 10.72
N PRO A 5 22.87 -8.47 10.03
CA PRO A 5 22.93 -8.44 8.58
C PRO A 5 21.58 -8.84 7.97
N LEU A 6 21.27 -8.29 6.78
CA LEU A 6 20.08 -8.68 6.02
C LEU A 6 20.14 -10.15 5.62
N ARG A 7 18.96 -10.78 5.48
CA ARG A 7 18.86 -12.12 4.89
C ARG A 7 19.33 -12.11 3.44
N SER A 8 19.93 -13.22 3.00
CA SER A 8 20.43 -13.38 1.63
C SER A 8 19.33 -13.66 0.61
N ASN A 9 18.13 -14.07 1.05
CA ASN A 9 17.02 -14.43 0.18
C ASN A 9 15.68 -14.01 0.81
N TYR A 10 14.79 -13.43 0.00
CA TYR A 10 13.40 -13.14 0.35
C TYR A 10 12.43 -13.75 -0.66
N LYS A 11 11.36 -14.35 -0.16
CA LYS A 11 10.25 -14.88 -0.95
C LYS A 11 9.17 -13.82 -1.14
N VAL A 12 8.86 -13.47 -2.38
CA VAL A 12 7.96 -12.38 -2.74
C VAL A 12 6.64 -12.92 -3.29
N GLY A 13 5.55 -12.74 -2.55
CA GLY A 13 4.22 -13.12 -3.00
C GLY A 13 3.67 -12.16 -4.06
N THR A 14 2.99 -12.70 -5.07
CA THR A 14 2.30 -11.91 -6.09
C THR A 14 1.11 -12.65 -6.68
N ARG A 15 0.13 -11.90 -7.19
CA ARG A 15 -0.98 -12.46 -7.97
C ARG A 15 -0.50 -12.88 -9.35
N GLN A 16 -1.22 -13.79 -9.98
CA GLN A 16 -0.89 -14.30 -11.32
C GLN A 16 -1.18 -13.32 -12.48
N SER A 17 -1.90 -12.23 -12.22
CA SER A 17 -2.20 -11.25 -13.27
C SER A 17 -0.94 -10.54 -13.75
N GLU A 18 -0.84 -10.30 -15.05
CA GLU A 18 0.28 -9.59 -15.70
C GLU A 18 0.64 -8.28 -14.99
N LEU A 19 -0.35 -7.43 -14.69
CA LEU A 19 -0.10 -6.17 -13.99
C LEU A 19 0.51 -6.38 -12.58
N ALA A 20 0.11 -7.43 -11.86
CA ALA A 20 0.68 -7.73 -10.54
C ALA A 20 2.12 -8.21 -10.66
N LEU A 21 2.43 -9.04 -11.66
CA LEU A 21 3.80 -9.48 -11.93
C LEU A 21 4.71 -8.29 -12.27
N ILE A 22 4.28 -7.40 -13.17
CA ILE A 22 5.03 -6.19 -13.53
C ILE A 22 5.27 -5.30 -12.30
N GLN A 23 4.28 -5.16 -11.42
CA GLN A 23 4.42 -4.39 -10.18
C GLN A 23 5.45 -5.03 -9.24
N THR A 24 5.39 -6.35 -9.05
CA THR A 24 6.35 -7.10 -8.25
C THR A 24 7.76 -7.01 -8.80
N GLU A 25 7.94 -7.20 -10.11
CA GLU A 25 9.23 -7.11 -10.79
C GLU A 25 9.81 -5.69 -10.71
N SER A 26 8.98 -4.66 -10.84
CA SER A 26 9.39 -3.25 -10.65
C SER A 26 9.90 -3.00 -9.23
N VAL A 27 9.22 -3.52 -8.20
CA VAL A 27 9.67 -3.41 -6.80
C VAL A 27 11.00 -4.14 -6.59
N ILE A 28 11.11 -5.38 -7.05
CA ILE A 28 12.35 -6.17 -6.94
C ILE A 28 13.50 -5.47 -7.68
N GLY A 29 13.23 -4.90 -8.86
CA GLY A 29 14.21 -4.15 -9.63
C GLY A 29 14.74 -2.92 -8.88
N GLN A 30 13.91 -2.24 -8.09
CA GLN A 30 14.35 -1.15 -7.22
C GLN A 30 15.16 -1.67 -6.03
N LEU A 31 14.70 -2.72 -5.36
CA LEU A 31 15.41 -3.33 -4.23
C LEU A 31 16.82 -3.80 -4.61
N LYS A 32 16.97 -4.43 -5.79
CA LYS A 32 18.28 -4.88 -6.30
C LYS A 32 19.29 -3.76 -6.52
N LYS A 33 18.84 -2.49 -6.70
CA LYS A 33 19.75 -1.34 -6.79
C LYS A 33 20.40 -1.02 -5.44
N PHE A 34 19.66 -1.23 -4.34
CA PHE A 34 20.15 -1.02 -2.98
C PHE A 34 20.85 -2.26 -2.43
N TYR A 35 20.36 -3.45 -2.78
CA TYR A 35 20.81 -4.74 -2.25
C TYR A 35 21.11 -5.73 -3.37
N PRO A 36 22.21 -5.54 -4.14
CA PRO A 36 22.52 -6.38 -5.31
C PRO A 36 22.86 -7.83 -4.95
N HIS A 37 23.26 -8.08 -3.70
CA HIS A 37 23.61 -9.42 -3.20
C HIS A 37 22.41 -10.21 -2.66
N VAL A 38 21.23 -9.59 -2.56
CA VAL A 38 20.02 -10.23 -2.05
C VAL A 38 19.26 -10.88 -3.19
N GLU A 39 18.90 -12.14 -3.01
CA GLU A 39 18.05 -12.88 -3.94
C GLU A 39 16.57 -12.68 -3.60
N TYR A 40 15.74 -12.59 -4.64
CA TYR A 40 14.29 -12.42 -4.52
C TYR A 40 13.59 -13.53 -5.32
N GLU A 41 12.93 -14.45 -4.63
CA GLU A 41 12.16 -15.55 -5.22
C GLU A 41 10.69 -15.15 -5.38
N VAL A 42 10.18 -15.06 -6.62
CA VAL A 42 8.78 -14.68 -6.87
C VAL A 42 7.85 -15.89 -6.77
N ILE A 43 6.92 -15.87 -5.81
CA ILE A 43 5.92 -16.91 -5.57
C ILE A 43 4.55 -16.43 -6.04
N LYS A 44 4.03 -17.09 -7.09
CA LYS A 44 2.74 -16.77 -7.71
C LYS A 44 1.60 -17.47 -6.98
N ILE A 45 0.65 -16.69 -6.44
CA ILE A 45 -0.47 -17.17 -5.63
C ILE A 45 -1.79 -16.81 -6.33
N LYS A 46 -2.77 -17.73 -6.31
CA LYS A 46 -4.06 -17.56 -6.99
C LYS A 46 -5.13 -17.15 -5.98
N THR A 47 -5.78 -16.00 -6.19
CA THR A 47 -6.76 -15.45 -5.23
C THR A 47 -8.21 -15.77 -5.59
N ILE A 48 -9.15 -15.64 -4.65
CA ILE A 48 -10.60 -15.80 -4.94
C ILE A 48 -11.08 -14.77 -5.98
N GLY A 49 -10.56 -13.54 -5.92
CA GLY A 49 -10.88 -12.49 -6.90
C GLY A 49 -10.48 -12.83 -8.33
N ASP A 50 -9.51 -13.71 -8.52
CA ASP A 50 -9.12 -14.24 -9.83
C ASP A 50 -10.05 -15.38 -10.29
N LYS A 51 -10.77 -16.03 -9.36
CA LYS A 51 -11.69 -17.15 -9.65
C LYS A 51 -13.13 -16.67 -9.87
N ASN A 52 -13.62 -15.67 -9.14
CA ASN A 52 -15.00 -15.19 -9.23
C ASN A 52 -15.13 -13.90 -10.09
N LEU A 53 -15.41 -14.08 -11.38
CA LEU A 53 -15.62 -12.98 -12.33
C LEU A 53 -17.10 -12.59 -12.53
N LEU A 54 -18.04 -13.38 -12.00
CA LEU A 54 -19.47 -13.27 -12.32
C LEU A 54 -20.28 -12.43 -11.32
N THR A 55 -19.87 -12.38 -10.05
CA THR A 55 -20.59 -11.61 -9.02
C THR A 55 -20.15 -10.12 -9.01
N PRO A 56 -21.08 -9.15 -8.97
CA PRO A 56 -20.74 -7.72 -8.81
C PRO A 56 -19.89 -7.46 -7.57
N LEU A 57 -18.90 -6.55 -7.63
CA LEU A 57 -18.00 -6.23 -6.50
C LEU A 57 -18.78 -5.81 -5.25
N ALA A 58 -19.84 -5.02 -5.41
CA ALA A 58 -20.70 -4.57 -4.32
C ALA A 58 -21.46 -5.72 -3.61
N ASN A 59 -21.57 -6.89 -4.26
CA ASN A 59 -22.30 -8.06 -3.76
C ASN A 59 -21.35 -9.16 -3.26
N ILE A 60 -20.03 -9.02 -3.48
CA ILE A 60 -19.01 -9.90 -2.90
C ILE A 60 -18.50 -9.19 -1.66
N GLY A 61 -18.72 -9.77 -0.47
CA GLY A 61 -18.30 -9.16 0.79
C GLY A 61 -16.86 -8.64 0.77
N ASP A 62 -16.65 -7.45 1.35
CA ASP A 62 -15.44 -6.61 1.28
C ASP A 62 -14.15 -7.22 1.88
N LYS A 63 -14.17 -8.46 2.38
CA LYS A 63 -13.05 -9.04 3.13
C LYS A 63 -12.02 -9.68 2.20
N GLY A 64 -11.07 -8.85 1.74
CA GLY A 64 -9.76 -9.32 1.24
C GLY A 64 -9.82 -10.15 -0.04
N LEU A 65 -10.73 -9.85 -0.96
CA LEU A 65 -10.96 -10.64 -2.20
C LEU A 65 -9.67 -10.91 -3.00
N PHE A 66 -8.71 -10.00 -2.93
CA PHE A 66 -7.42 -10.08 -3.64
C PHE A 66 -6.22 -10.22 -2.70
N THR A 67 -6.41 -10.20 -1.38
CA THR A 67 -5.32 -10.20 -0.39
C THR A 67 -5.32 -11.45 0.50
N LYS A 68 -6.48 -12.07 0.75
CA LYS A 68 -6.64 -13.16 1.73
C LYS A 68 -5.69 -14.33 1.52
N GLU A 69 -5.55 -14.84 0.30
CA GLU A 69 -4.63 -15.96 0.04
C GLU A 69 -3.16 -15.56 0.24
N LEU A 70 -2.80 -14.30 -0.08
CA LEU A 70 -1.44 -13.79 0.11
C LEU A 70 -1.14 -13.61 1.61
N GLU A 71 -2.11 -13.11 2.38
CA GLU A 71 -2.05 -12.95 3.83
C GLU A 71 -1.88 -14.30 4.56
N ILE A 72 -2.53 -15.36 4.07
CA ILE A 72 -2.35 -16.73 4.60
C ILE A 72 -0.90 -17.19 4.43
N GLU A 73 -0.33 -17.00 3.24
CA GLU A 73 1.06 -17.40 2.93
C GLU A 73 2.07 -16.56 3.73
N LEU A 74 1.81 -15.27 3.94
CA LEU A 74 2.60 -14.40 4.83
C LEU A 74 2.59 -14.92 6.27
N ASN A 75 1.40 -15.25 6.78
CA ASN A 75 1.22 -15.73 8.16
C ASN A 75 1.88 -17.10 8.37
N GLN A 76 1.83 -17.97 7.36
CA GLN A 76 2.50 -19.28 7.37
C GLN A 76 4.02 -19.19 7.14
N LYS A 77 4.56 -17.99 6.89
CA LYS A 77 5.98 -17.75 6.57
C LYS A 77 6.45 -18.46 5.29
N ASN A 78 5.52 -18.75 4.38
CA ASN A 78 5.84 -19.29 3.06
C ASN A 78 6.36 -18.21 2.10
N ILE A 79 5.98 -16.95 2.35
CA ILE A 79 6.50 -15.74 1.70
C ILE A 79 6.89 -14.71 2.77
N ASP A 80 7.74 -13.75 2.42
CA ASP A 80 8.26 -12.71 3.30
C ASP A 80 7.52 -11.38 3.16
N PHE A 81 7.21 -10.99 1.92
CA PHE A 81 6.43 -9.79 1.64
C PHE A 81 5.60 -9.94 0.36
N VAL A 82 4.60 -9.08 0.20
CA VAL A 82 3.68 -9.06 -0.94
C VAL A 82 3.58 -7.66 -1.50
N VAL A 83 3.58 -7.54 -2.83
CA VAL A 83 3.40 -6.25 -3.52
C VAL A 83 1.94 -6.10 -3.95
N HIS A 84 1.32 -4.98 -3.55
CA HIS A 84 -0.05 -4.65 -3.89
C HIS A 84 -0.16 -3.29 -4.59
N SER A 85 -1.16 -3.16 -5.45
CA SER A 85 -1.75 -1.84 -5.68
C SER A 85 -2.44 -1.40 -4.39
N LEU A 86 -2.02 -0.28 -3.81
CA LEU A 86 -2.40 0.07 -2.42
C LEU A 86 -3.92 0.23 -2.24
N LYS A 87 -4.63 0.67 -3.29
CA LYS A 87 -6.10 0.77 -3.30
C LYS A 87 -6.83 -0.56 -3.10
N ASP A 88 -6.17 -1.68 -3.37
CA ASP A 88 -6.75 -3.02 -3.24
C ASP A 88 -6.44 -3.64 -1.87
N VAL A 89 -5.64 -2.96 -1.04
CA VAL A 89 -5.34 -3.35 0.35
C VAL A 89 -6.39 -2.72 1.27
N PRO A 90 -7.20 -3.52 1.98
CA PRO A 90 -8.20 -3.00 2.91
C PRO A 90 -7.59 -1.98 3.87
N SER A 91 -8.18 -0.80 4.00
CA SER A 91 -7.73 0.23 4.95
C SER A 91 -8.28 0.02 6.36
N THR A 92 -9.36 -0.75 6.49
CA THR A 92 -10.13 -0.96 7.72
C THR A 92 -9.68 -2.19 8.50
N THR A 93 -9.11 -3.20 7.84
CA THR A 93 -8.92 -4.53 8.42
C THR A 93 -7.71 -5.25 7.81
N LEU A 94 -6.48 -4.78 8.04
CA LEU A 94 -5.34 -5.68 7.86
C LEU A 94 -5.43 -6.82 8.89
N PRO A 95 -5.03 -8.05 8.54
CA PRO A 95 -4.96 -9.13 9.52
C PRO A 95 -4.06 -8.78 10.70
N PRO A 96 -4.30 -9.36 11.89
CA PRO A 96 -3.38 -9.23 13.01
C PRO A 96 -1.95 -9.61 12.59
N ASN A 97 -0.97 -8.89 13.12
CA ASN A 97 0.45 -9.05 12.82
C ASN A 97 0.87 -8.80 11.36
N MET A 98 0.03 -8.14 10.54
CA MET A 98 0.43 -7.64 9.22
C MET A 98 0.51 -6.11 9.19
N VAL A 99 1.46 -5.59 8.42
CA VAL A 99 1.66 -4.15 8.20
C VAL A 99 2.05 -3.86 6.76
N ILE A 100 1.80 -2.64 6.33
CA ILE A 100 2.40 -2.10 5.11
C ILE A 100 3.78 -1.58 5.49
N GLY A 101 4.82 -2.34 5.16
CA GLY A 101 6.22 -2.02 5.49
C GLY A 101 6.84 -0.97 4.58
N ALA A 102 6.30 -0.77 3.37
CA ALA A 102 6.71 0.33 2.51
C ALA A 102 5.61 0.81 1.55
N ILE A 103 5.66 2.10 1.20
CA ILE A 103 4.86 2.69 0.11
C ILE A 103 5.78 3.46 -0.84
N LEU A 104 5.76 3.05 -2.11
CA LEU A 104 6.64 3.59 -3.14
C LEU A 104 6.17 4.95 -3.66
N GLU A 105 7.01 5.59 -4.47
CA GLU A 105 6.66 6.76 -5.24
C GLU A 105 5.36 6.53 -6.04
N ARG A 106 4.45 7.52 -5.99
CA ARG A 106 3.10 7.40 -6.54
C ARG A 106 3.13 7.65 -8.05
N ALA A 107 2.66 6.68 -8.82
CA ALA A 107 2.28 6.95 -10.21
C ALA A 107 1.02 7.81 -10.27
N ASP A 108 0.67 8.33 -11.46
CA ASP A 108 -0.49 9.21 -11.63
C ASP A 108 -1.78 8.58 -11.02
N PRO A 109 -2.36 9.22 -9.98
CA PRO A 109 -3.49 8.66 -9.27
C PRO A 109 -4.83 8.88 -10.00
N ARG A 110 -4.86 9.63 -11.10
CA ARG A 110 -6.10 10.00 -11.80
C ARG A 110 -6.75 8.82 -12.52
N ASP A 111 -8.03 9.00 -12.83
CA ASP A 111 -8.77 8.10 -13.71
C ASP A 111 -8.60 8.52 -15.17
N ALA A 112 -8.61 7.54 -16.07
CA ALA A 112 -8.51 7.74 -17.51
C ALA A 112 -9.73 7.19 -18.24
N VAL A 113 -10.09 7.85 -19.33
CA VAL A 113 -11.09 7.44 -20.31
C VAL A 113 -10.37 6.73 -21.44
N ILE A 114 -10.86 5.55 -21.77
CA ILE A 114 -10.45 4.81 -22.97
C ILE A 114 -11.67 4.72 -23.86
N ILE A 115 -11.68 5.47 -24.96
CA ILE A 115 -12.74 5.38 -25.97
C ILE A 115 -12.56 4.07 -26.76
N ALA A 116 -13.67 3.42 -27.11
CA ALA A 116 -13.63 2.17 -27.86
C ALA A 116 -12.96 2.35 -29.24
N PRO A 117 -12.17 1.39 -29.73
CA PRO A 117 -11.40 1.57 -30.97
C PRO A 117 -12.22 1.84 -32.25
N TRP A 118 -13.52 1.51 -32.26
CA TRP A 118 -14.42 1.79 -33.40
C TRP A 118 -15.09 3.17 -33.33
N ARG A 119 -14.89 3.91 -32.24
CA ARG A 119 -15.42 5.27 -32.03
C ARG A 119 -14.39 6.30 -32.52
N GLN A 120 -14.86 7.50 -32.85
CA GLN A 120 -14.01 8.61 -33.34
C GLN A 120 -13.81 9.70 -32.28
N GLU A 121 -14.70 9.73 -31.29
CA GLU A 121 -14.67 10.61 -30.14
C GLU A 121 -13.38 10.42 -29.32
N LYS A 122 -12.94 11.47 -28.63
CA LYS A 122 -11.69 11.45 -27.84
C LYS A 122 -11.90 11.71 -26.35
N SER A 123 -13.10 12.08 -25.94
CA SER A 123 -13.42 12.44 -24.56
C SER A 123 -14.83 11.99 -24.19
N LEU A 124 -15.13 11.94 -22.88
CA LEU A 124 -16.49 11.65 -22.42
C LEU A 124 -17.50 12.71 -22.88
N HIS A 125 -17.06 13.97 -23.04
CA HIS A 125 -17.93 15.08 -23.43
C HIS A 125 -18.42 14.97 -24.89
N GLU A 126 -17.61 14.36 -25.76
CA GLU A 126 -17.94 14.16 -27.17
C GLU A 126 -18.94 13.01 -27.40
N LEU A 127 -19.08 12.10 -26.42
CA LEU A 127 -19.93 10.94 -26.56
C LEU A 127 -21.43 11.32 -26.62
N PRO A 128 -22.20 10.76 -27.57
CA PRO A 128 -23.65 10.97 -27.65
C PRO A 128 -24.38 10.56 -26.36
N ALA A 129 -25.53 11.20 -26.10
CA ALA A 129 -26.43 10.77 -25.04
C ALA A 129 -26.81 9.29 -25.21
N GLY A 130 -26.84 8.55 -24.11
CA GLY A 130 -27.07 7.10 -24.09
C GLY A 130 -25.81 6.25 -24.22
N SER A 131 -24.65 6.81 -24.60
CA SER A 131 -23.41 6.05 -24.78
C SER A 131 -23.02 5.30 -23.49
N ALA A 132 -22.52 4.09 -23.67
CA ALA A 132 -22.36 3.10 -22.62
C ALA A 132 -20.91 3.02 -22.11
N ILE A 133 -20.71 3.42 -20.85
CA ILE A 133 -19.41 3.51 -20.20
C ILE A 133 -19.16 2.29 -19.31
N GLY A 134 -18.11 1.55 -19.61
CA GLY A 134 -17.65 0.38 -18.86
C GLY A 134 -16.94 0.76 -17.56
N THR A 135 -17.57 0.48 -16.42
CA THR A 135 -16.92 0.52 -15.09
C THR A 135 -17.75 -0.26 -14.07
N SER A 136 -17.09 -0.97 -13.15
CA SER A 136 -17.74 -1.63 -11.99
C SER A 136 -17.42 -0.95 -10.66
N SER A 137 -16.81 0.24 -10.69
CA SER A 137 -16.52 1.02 -9.49
C SER A 137 -17.71 1.90 -9.15
N THR A 138 -18.34 1.67 -8.00
CA THR A 138 -19.44 2.50 -7.50
C THR A 138 -19.00 3.96 -7.29
N ARG A 139 -17.76 4.17 -6.80
CA ARG A 139 -17.08 5.48 -6.76
C ARG A 139 -17.11 6.21 -8.10
N ARG A 140 -16.66 5.55 -9.18
CA ARG A 140 -16.61 6.17 -10.51
C ARG A 140 -18.01 6.47 -11.02
N ILE A 141 -18.92 5.50 -10.92
CA ILE A 141 -20.29 5.65 -11.42
C ILE A 141 -20.99 6.83 -10.74
N ALA A 142 -20.94 6.92 -9.40
CA ALA A 142 -21.60 7.99 -8.65
C ALA A 142 -21.06 9.38 -9.04
N GLN A 143 -19.73 9.55 -9.14
CA GLN A 143 -19.14 10.84 -9.52
C GLN A 143 -19.36 11.19 -11.00
N LEU A 144 -19.29 10.20 -11.90
CA LEU A 144 -19.50 10.43 -13.32
C LEU A 144 -20.96 10.77 -13.63
N LYS A 145 -21.94 10.21 -12.90
CA LYS A 145 -23.35 10.60 -13.05
C LYS A 145 -23.62 12.07 -12.72
N LEU A 146 -22.85 12.67 -11.81
CA LEU A 146 -22.92 14.11 -11.51
C LEU A 146 -22.47 14.97 -12.69
N SER A 147 -21.37 14.58 -13.35
CA SER A 147 -20.75 15.36 -14.43
C SER A 147 -21.31 15.03 -15.81
N TYR A 148 -21.74 13.78 -16.01
CA TYR A 148 -22.18 13.21 -17.29
C TYR A 148 -23.49 12.42 -17.12
N PRO A 149 -24.61 13.07 -16.75
CA PRO A 149 -25.89 12.41 -16.47
C PRO A 149 -26.55 11.78 -17.70
N LYS A 150 -26.13 12.18 -18.91
CA LYS A 150 -26.67 11.67 -20.18
C LYS A 150 -26.04 10.35 -20.62
N LEU A 151 -24.96 9.90 -19.98
CA LEU A 151 -24.28 8.65 -20.30
C LEU A 151 -24.87 7.48 -19.51
N THR A 152 -24.76 6.27 -20.04
CA THR A 152 -25.16 5.04 -19.35
C THR A 152 -23.93 4.31 -18.82
N TYR A 153 -24.06 3.58 -17.71
CA TYR A 153 -22.92 2.90 -17.05
C TYR A 153 -23.18 1.40 -16.96
N LYS A 154 -22.27 0.62 -17.53
CA LYS A 154 -22.33 -0.85 -17.58
C LYS A 154 -21.16 -1.46 -16.82
N ASN A 155 -21.44 -2.56 -16.12
CA ASN A 155 -20.40 -3.30 -15.41
C ASN A 155 -19.40 -3.91 -16.39
N ILE A 156 -18.11 -3.70 -16.14
CA ILE A 156 -17.02 -4.35 -16.88
C ILE A 156 -16.04 -4.99 -15.89
N ARG A 157 -15.79 -6.29 -16.08
CA ARG A 157 -15.03 -7.17 -15.17
C ARG A 157 -13.95 -7.93 -15.90
N GLY A 158 -12.96 -8.37 -15.14
CA GLY A 158 -11.75 -9.04 -15.63
C GLY A 158 -10.50 -8.23 -15.34
N ASN A 159 -9.35 -8.81 -15.64
CA ASN A 159 -8.07 -8.11 -15.67
C ASN A 159 -8.04 -7.10 -16.85
N MET A 160 -6.94 -6.37 -17.01
CA MET A 160 -6.88 -5.31 -18.03
C MET A 160 -7.03 -5.83 -19.46
N ASN A 161 -6.44 -6.99 -19.78
CA ASN A 161 -6.57 -7.64 -21.09
C ASN A 161 -8.03 -7.98 -21.39
N THR A 162 -8.73 -8.67 -20.49
CA THR A 162 -10.14 -9.02 -20.68
C THR A 162 -11.04 -7.78 -20.81
N ARG A 163 -10.74 -6.70 -20.08
CA ARG A 163 -11.50 -5.45 -20.21
C ARG A 163 -11.23 -4.77 -21.56
N TRP A 164 -9.99 -4.77 -22.01
CA TRP A 164 -9.61 -4.25 -23.32
C TRP A 164 -10.28 -5.03 -24.46
N GLU A 165 -10.30 -6.37 -24.40
CA GLU A 165 -11.01 -7.21 -25.37
C GLU A 165 -12.51 -6.89 -25.39
N LYS A 166 -13.12 -6.71 -24.22
CA LYS A 166 -14.55 -6.34 -24.14
C LYS A 166 -14.83 -4.96 -24.72
N LEU A 167 -13.96 -3.99 -24.45
CA LEU A 167 -14.02 -2.67 -25.07
C LEU A 167 -13.67 -2.72 -26.56
N SER A 168 -12.99 -3.75 -27.04
CA SER A 168 -12.59 -3.94 -28.45
C SER A 168 -13.57 -4.81 -29.24
N ASN A 169 -14.65 -5.29 -28.61
CA ASN A 169 -15.76 -5.95 -29.30
C ASN A 169 -17.01 -5.04 -29.40
N PRO A 170 -17.39 -4.56 -30.60
CA PRO A 170 -18.56 -3.70 -30.80
C PRO A 170 -19.89 -4.38 -30.43
N GLU A 171 -19.98 -5.70 -30.52
CA GLU A 171 -21.18 -6.46 -30.18
C GLU A 171 -21.54 -6.38 -28.69
N LEU A 172 -20.55 -6.10 -27.82
CA LEU A 172 -20.78 -5.95 -26.38
C LEU A 172 -21.30 -4.57 -26.00
N GLY A 173 -21.26 -3.60 -26.93
CA GLY A 173 -21.80 -2.25 -26.77
C GLY A 173 -21.18 -1.49 -25.59
N TYR A 174 -19.85 -1.38 -25.56
CA TYR A 174 -19.12 -0.46 -24.68
C TYR A 174 -18.51 0.65 -25.52
N ASP A 175 -18.87 1.90 -25.27
CA ASP A 175 -18.40 3.05 -26.05
C ASP A 175 -17.15 3.66 -25.47
N ALA A 176 -16.96 3.50 -24.16
CA ALA A 176 -15.72 3.81 -23.46
C ALA A 176 -15.61 2.93 -22.22
N MET A 177 -14.44 2.91 -21.59
CA MET A 177 -14.28 2.42 -20.22
C MET A 177 -13.45 3.38 -19.38
N ILE A 178 -13.64 3.30 -18.06
CA ILE A 178 -12.87 4.10 -17.11
C ILE A 178 -11.88 3.21 -16.36
N VAL A 179 -10.62 3.63 -16.35
CA VAL A 179 -9.48 2.89 -15.78
C VAL A 179 -8.60 3.83 -14.96
N ALA A 180 -7.61 3.29 -14.24
CA ALA A 180 -6.62 4.13 -13.55
C ALA A 180 -5.43 4.39 -14.48
N VAL A 181 -4.95 5.63 -14.56
CA VAL A 181 -3.80 6.01 -15.42
C VAL A 181 -2.59 5.12 -15.11
N ALA A 182 -2.24 4.98 -13.83
CA ALA A 182 -1.12 4.16 -13.38
C ALA A 182 -1.16 2.70 -13.86
N GLY A 183 -2.36 2.11 -14.01
CA GLY A 183 -2.50 0.74 -14.50
C GLY A 183 -2.11 0.60 -15.97
N PHE A 184 -2.49 1.58 -16.80
CA PHE A 184 -2.15 1.63 -18.22
C PHE A 184 -0.69 1.95 -18.45
N GLN A 185 -0.14 2.90 -17.70
CA GLN A 185 1.29 3.25 -17.79
C GLN A 185 2.19 2.05 -17.47
N ARG A 186 1.87 1.29 -16.41
CA ARG A 186 2.63 0.09 -16.03
C ARG A 186 2.57 -1.03 -17.08
N LEU A 187 1.46 -1.12 -17.82
CA LEU A 187 1.30 -2.07 -18.94
C LEU A 187 1.91 -1.55 -20.25
N ASN A 188 2.52 -0.36 -20.25
CA ASN A 188 2.99 0.33 -21.44
C ASN A 188 1.86 0.57 -22.47
N TRP A 189 0.66 0.90 -21.99
CA TRP A 189 -0.55 1.17 -22.79
C TRP A 189 -0.98 2.65 -22.71
N ALA A 190 -0.06 3.55 -22.34
CA ALA A 190 -0.40 4.97 -22.16
C ALA A 190 -0.92 5.63 -23.46
N ASP A 191 -0.51 5.12 -24.61
CA ASP A 191 -0.98 5.50 -25.96
C ASP A 191 -2.48 5.26 -26.18
N ARG A 192 -3.10 4.37 -25.40
CA ARG A 192 -4.54 4.07 -25.48
C ARG A 192 -5.40 5.04 -24.67
N ILE A 193 -4.80 5.91 -23.86
CA ILE A 193 -5.55 6.87 -23.04
C ILE A 193 -6.09 7.98 -23.94
N SER A 194 -7.41 8.13 -23.98
CA SER A 194 -8.08 9.18 -24.77
C SER A 194 -8.16 10.49 -24.00
N GLU A 195 -8.49 10.42 -22.71
CA GLU A 195 -8.62 11.57 -21.81
C GLU A 195 -8.17 11.15 -20.40
N ILE A 196 -7.43 12.02 -19.71
CA ILE A 196 -7.21 11.91 -18.27
C ILE A 196 -8.22 12.81 -17.57
N ILE A 197 -8.99 12.26 -16.63
CA ILE A 197 -10.04 13.00 -15.95
C ILE A 197 -9.41 13.81 -14.82
N GLU A 198 -9.64 15.13 -14.85
CA GLU A 198 -9.08 16.02 -13.84
C GLU A 198 -9.74 15.81 -12.45
N PRO A 199 -8.96 15.98 -11.36
CA PRO A 199 -9.41 15.68 -9.99
C PRO A 199 -10.54 16.57 -9.47
N ASP A 200 -10.81 17.71 -10.10
CA ASP A 200 -11.95 18.59 -9.80
C ASP A 200 -13.28 17.90 -10.16
N ARG A 201 -13.28 17.09 -11.22
CA ARG A 201 -14.43 16.32 -11.72
C ARG A 201 -14.59 14.98 -11.04
N VAL A 202 -13.51 14.19 -10.95
CA VAL A 202 -13.54 12.84 -10.39
C VAL A 202 -12.36 12.64 -9.45
N LEU A 203 -12.66 12.60 -8.15
CA LEU A 203 -11.68 12.26 -7.13
C LEU A 203 -11.33 10.77 -7.25
N TYR A 204 -10.08 10.44 -6.97
CA TYR A 204 -9.55 9.09 -7.14
C TYR A 204 -9.80 8.20 -5.91
N ALA A 205 -9.56 6.90 -6.05
CA ALA A 205 -9.68 5.96 -4.95
C ALA A 205 -8.49 6.13 -3.97
N ILE A 206 -8.72 5.85 -2.68
CA ILE A 206 -7.68 5.80 -1.65
C ILE A 206 -6.53 4.92 -2.12
N GLY A 207 -5.30 5.41 -2.04
CA GLY A 207 -4.08 4.70 -2.46
C GLY A 207 -3.98 4.43 -3.96
N GLN A 208 -4.86 4.99 -4.81
CA GLN A 208 -4.76 4.80 -6.26
C GLN A 208 -3.43 5.37 -6.77
N GLY A 209 -2.74 4.63 -7.64
CA GLY A 209 -1.42 5.00 -8.17
C GLY A 209 -0.24 4.54 -7.31
N ALA A 210 -0.42 4.35 -5.99
CA ALA A 210 0.63 3.87 -5.11
C ALA A 210 0.77 2.33 -5.14
N LEU A 211 1.99 1.84 -4.94
CA LEU A 211 2.26 0.44 -4.57
C LEU A 211 2.54 0.38 -3.07
N GLY A 212 1.87 -0.53 -2.39
CA GLY A 212 2.11 -0.85 -0.98
C GLY A 212 2.71 -2.24 -0.86
N ILE A 213 3.69 -2.40 0.04
CA ILE A 213 4.32 -3.69 0.32
C ILE A 213 3.87 -4.16 1.69
N GLU A 214 3.14 -5.28 1.72
CA GLU A 214 2.66 -5.91 2.95
C GLU A 214 3.67 -6.94 3.45
N CYS A 215 3.94 -6.96 4.76
CA CYS A 215 4.78 -7.95 5.42
C CYS A 215 4.31 -8.19 6.86
N ARG A 216 4.94 -9.15 7.54
CA ARG A 216 4.67 -9.40 8.96
C ARG A 216 5.23 -8.27 9.82
N HIS A 217 4.50 -7.90 10.87
CA HIS A 217 4.87 -6.83 11.80
C HIS A 217 6.09 -7.18 12.66
N ASP A 218 6.30 -8.46 12.96
CA ASP A 218 7.42 -8.95 13.76
C ASP A 218 8.69 -9.24 12.93
N ASP A 219 8.62 -9.08 11.60
CA ASP A 219 9.75 -9.29 10.68
C ASP A 219 10.52 -7.98 10.46
N ASN A 220 11.22 -7.55 11.51
CA ASN A 220 12.04 -6.33 11.51
C ASN A 220 13.09 -6.30 10.40
N ASP A 221 13.58 -7.47 9.99
CA ASP A 221 14.55 -7.60 8.90
C ASP A 221 13.93 -7.22 7.55
N THR A 222 12.74 -7.76 7.23
CA THR A 222 11.97 -7.37 6.05
C THR A 222 11.58 -5.90 6.10
N ILE A 223 11.06 -5.41 7.23
CA ILE A 223 10.62 -4.01 7.36
C ILE A 223 11.79 -3.05 7.09
N ARG A 224 12.96 -3.32 7.69
CA ARG A 224 14.17 -2.54 7.45
C ARG A 224 14.60 -2.57 5.99
N MET A 225 14.61 -3.75 5.37
CA MET A 225 14.96 -3.91 3.95
C MET A 225 14.04 -3.09 3.06
N LEU A 226 12.73 -3.15 3.29
CA LEU A 226 11.71 -2.45 2.51
C LEU A 226 11.74 -0.93 2.70
N SER A 227 12.18 -0.44 3.87
CA SER A 227 12.11 0.98 4.23
C SER A 227 12.80 1.91 3.25
N VAL A 228 13.84 1.45 2.54
CA VAL A 228 14.55 2.23 1.51
C VAL A 228 13.68 2.61 0.32
N LEU A 229 12.54 1.94 0.13
CA LEU A 229 11.58 2.23 -0.93
C LEU A 229 10.52 3.25 -0.52
N ASN A 230 10.48 3.67 0.75
CA ASN A 230 9.50 4.64 1.20
C ASN A 230 9.71 5.98 0.50
N HIS A 231 8.66 6.44 -0.18
CA HIS A 231 8.59 7.80 -0.71
C HIS A 231 7.73 8.64 0.21
N GLU A 232 8.36 9.49 1.03
CA GLU A 232 7.70 10.26 2.08
C GLU A 232 6.43 11.00 1.60
N PRO A 233 6.45 11.77 0.49
CA PRO A 233 5.24 12.43 0.02
C PRO A 233 4.08 11.48 -0.27
N THR A 234 4.37 10.30 -0.82
CA THR A 234 3.34 9.28 -1.06
C THR A 234 2.84 8.70 0.26
N VAL A 235 3.74 8.37 1.18
CA VAL A 235 3.39 7.79 2.49
C VAL A 235 2.46 8.73 3.25
N VAL A 236 2.83 10.01 3.37
CA VAL A 236 2.04 11.04 4.05
C VAL A 236 0.63 11.13 3.47
N CYS A 237 0.53 11.24 2.13
CA CYS A 237 -0.76 11.27 1.44
C CYS A 237 -1.59 10.00 1.72
N CYS A 238 -0.98 8.83 1.56
CA CYS A 238 -1.66 7.54 1.71
C CYS A 238 -2.10 7.27 3.16
N VAL A 239 -1.33 7.69 4.17
CA VAL A 239 -1.73 7.58 5.58
C VAL A 239 -2.99 8.40 5.84
N ALA A 240 -3.04 9.65 5.37
CA ALA A 240 -4.23 10.49 5.49
C ALA A 240 -5.46 9.89 4.76
N GLU A 241 -5.28 9.42 3.54
CA GLU A 241 -6.36 8.79 2.76
C GLU A 241 -6.90 7.52 3.43
N ARG A 242 -6.02 6.68 3.95
CA ARG A 242 -6.40 5.45 4.65
C ARG A 242 -7.09 5.74 5.98
N ALA A 243 -6.60 6.74 6.73
CA ALA A 243 -7.23 7.18 7.97
C ALA A 243 -8.65 7.72 7.74
N PHE A 244 -8.84 8.52 6.69
CA PHE A 244 -10.16 8.98 6.25
C PHE A 244 -11.11 7.82 5.99
N LEU A 245 -10.70 6.84 5.18
CA LEU A 245 -11.53 5.69 4.84
C LEU A 245 -11.86 4.81 6.05
N ARG A 246 -10.87 4.58 6.92
CA ARG A 246 -11.03 3.82 8.16
C ARG A 246 -12.05 4.48 9.08
N ARG A 247 -12.04 5.81 9.19
CA ARG A 247 -12.95 6.54 10.09
C ARG A 247 -14.38 6.64 9.57
N ILE A 248 -14.57 6.69 8.25
CA ILE A 248 -15.90 6.63 7.60
C ILE A 248 -16.51 5.23 7.65
N GLU A 249 -15.74 4.20 8.03
CA GLU A 249 -16.12 2.78 7.96
C GLU A 249 -16.53 2.38 6.53
N GLY A 250 -15.89 3.01 5.55
CA GLY A 250 -16.14 2.77 4.14
C GLY A 250 -15.43 1.49 3.67
N GLY A 251 -16.18 0.44 3.36
CA GLY A 251 -15.67 -0.65 2.52
C GLY A 251 -15.54 -0.22 1.05
N CYS A 252 -14.96 -1.07 0.17
CA CYS A 252 -14.82 -0.80 -1.27
C CYS A 252 -16.17 -0.62 -1.99
N SER A 253 -17.27 -1.03 -1.35
CA SER A 253 -18.62 -0.95 -1.90
C SER A 253 -19.26 0.44 -1.75
N ILE A 254 -18.75 1.26 -0.83
CA ILE A 254 -19.28 2.60 -0.56
C ILE A 254 -18.62 3.61 -1.53
N PRO A 255 -19.40 4.40 -2.30
CA PRO A 255 -18.84 5.45 -3.16
C PRO A 255 -18.16 6.54 -2.33
N ASN A 256 -16.84 6.43 -2.21
CA ASN A 256 -16.00 7.43 -1.57
C ASN A 256 -14.74 7.66 -2.41
N ALA A 257 -14.20 8.87 -2.33
CA ALA A 257 -13.02 9.26 -3.08
C ALA A 257 -12.24 10.37 -2.36
N VAL A 258 -10.98 10.51 -2.76
CA VAL A 258 -10.04 11.45 -2.17
C VAL A 258 -9.20 12.15 -3.24
N ARG A 259 -8.66 13.31 -2.88
CA ARG A 259 -7.52 13.94 -3.55
C ARG A 259 -6.61 14.52 -2.47
N THR A 260 -5.32 14.22 -2.55
CA THR A 260 -4.32 14.65 -1.59
C THR A 260 -3.17 15.34 -2.29
N GLU A 261 -2.61 16.32 -1.61
CA GLU A 261 -1.45 17.06 -2.09
C GLU A 261 -0.57 17.40 -0.89
N TYR A 262 0.68 16.97 -0.93
CA TYR A 262 1.68 17.25 0.10
C TYR A 262 2.90 17.89 -0.55
N ASN A 263 3.29 19.07 -0.05
CA ASN A 263 4.40 19.85 -0.60
C ASN A 263 5.65 19.83 0.29
N GLY A 264 5.75 18.87 1.22
CA GLY A 264 6.83 18.79 2.22
C GLY A 264 6.53 19.50 3.54
N THR A 265 5.59 20.47 3.55
CA THR A 265 5.25 21.24 4.76
C THR A 265 3.76 21.25 5.05
N GLY A 266 2.93 21.30 4.02
CA GLY A 266 1.48 21.29 4.12
C GLY A 266 0.85 20.11 3.40
N LEU A 267 -0.27 19.63 3.95
CA LEU A 267 -1.10 18.55 3.41
C LEU A 267 -2.52 19.08 3.21
N THR A 268 -3.01 18.95 1.99
CA THR A 268 -4.42 19.15 1.66
C THR A 268 -5.06 17.80 1.40
N VAL A 269 -6.20 17.54 2.06
CA VAL A 269 -7.01 16.33 1.87
C VAL A 269 -8.42 16.77 1.47
N ASN A 270 -8.80 16.45 0.24
CA ASN A 270 -10.17 16.58 -0.27
C ASN A 270 -10.83 15.21 -0.19
N GLY A 271 -12.09 15.16 0.23
CA GLY A 271 -12.86 13.93 0.36
C GLY A 271 -14.29 14.13 -0.10
N ILE A 272 -14.85 13.06 -0.68
CA ILE A 272 -16.26 13.00 -1.06
C ILE A 272 -16.83 11.63 -0.68
N LEU A 273 -18.07 11.64 -0.21
CA LEU A 273 -18.89 10.45 0.00
C LEU A 273 -20.23 10.65 -0.72
N LEU A 274 -20.66 9.67 -1.50
CA LEU A 274 -21.88 9.72 -2.30
C LEU A 274 -22.76 8.49 -2.07
N ASN A 275 -24.06 8.61 -2.30
CA ASN A 275 -24.91 7.43 -2.50
C ASN A 275 -24.62 6.74 -3.84
N LEU A 276 -25.20 5.55 -4.06
CA LEU A 276 -24.85 4.68 -5.19
C LEU A 276 -25.13 5.31 -6.58
N ASP A 277 -26.12 6.18 -6.68
CA ASP A 277 -26.47 6.87 -7.93
C ASP A 277 -25.85 8.27 -8.06
N GLY A 278 -25.19 8.77 -7.01
CA GLY A 278 -24.56 10.09 -6.96
C GLY A 278 -25.51 11.25 -6.70
N SER A 279 -26.82 11.03 -6.55
CA SER A 279 -27.81 12.11 -6.33
C SER A 279 -27.64 12.83 -5.00
N ARG A 280 -27.05 12.18 -4.00
CA ARG A 280 -26.71 12.75 -2.69
C ARG A 280 -25.23 12.56 -2.42
N TYR A 281 -24.57 13.63 -1.97
CA TYR A 281 -23.17 13.56 -1.56
C TYR A 281 -22.83 14.61 -0.49
N VAL A 282 -21.73 14.36 0.21
CA VAL A 282 -21.02 15.36 1.01
C VAL A 282 -19.58 15.42 0.52
N LYS A 283 -19.08 16.64 0.29
CA LYS A 283 -17.71 16.90 -0.19
C LYS A 283 -17.14 18.06 0.60
N ASP A 284 -15.91 17.91 1.06
CA ASP A 284 -15.19 18.97 1.75
C ASP A 284 -13.67 18.71 1.70
N GLN A 285 -12.90 19.63 2.27
CA GLN A 285 -11.47 19.54 2.42
C GLN A 285 -11.00 19.92 3.84
N ILE A 286 -9.81 19.43 4.17
CA ILE A 286 -8.98 19.88 5.26
C ILE A 286 -7.61 20.25 4.71
N GLU A 287 -7.08 21.36 5.21
CA GLU A 287 -5.72 21.81 4.93
C GLU A 287 -4.98 21.94 6.25
N ASN A 288 -3.79 21.37 6.32
CA ASN A 288 -2.84 21.63 7.38
C ASN A 288 -1.60 22.23 6.74
N SER A 289 -1.36 23.53 6.97
CA SER A 289 -0.25 24.27 6.37
C SER A 289 1.10 23.99 7.05
N ASN A 290 1.13 23.25 8.17
CA ASN A 290 2.37 22.92 8.87
C ASN A 290 2.27 21.56 9.58
N LEU A 291 2.58 20.48 8.85
CA LEU A 291 2.64 19.12 9.42
C LEU A 291 3.79 18.93 10.40
N THR A 292 4.70 19.91 10.54
CA THR A 292 5.91 19.78 11.33
C THR A 292 5.78 20.30 12.77
N ILE A 293 4.63 20.85 13.20
CA ILE A 293 4.50 21.39 14.57
C ILE A 293 3.98 20.35 15.57
N SER A 294 4.91 19.66 16.23
CA SER A 294 5.12 19.76 17.70
C SER A 294 6.33 18.94 18.15
N MET A 295 7.32 19.65 18.73
CA MET A 295 8.37 19.21 19.67
C MET A 295 9.22 17.98 19.30
N THR A 296 10.45 18.26 18.85
CA THR A 296 11.66 17.40 18.85
C THR A 296 11.56 16.13 19.71
N THR A 297 11.18 15.02 19.09
CA THR A 297 11.65 13.69 19.46
C THR A 297 12.79 13.31 18.50
N PRO A 298 13.96 12.86 19.01
CA PRO A 298 15.04 12.43 18.14
C PRO A 298 14.58 11.27 17.26
N ILE A 299 14.98 11.29 15.99
CA ILE A 299 14.97 10.11 15.12
C ILE A 299 15.61 8.95 15.91
N PRO A 300 14.95 7.78 16.05
CA PRO A 300 15.63 6.61 16.59
C PRO A 300 16.88 6.37 15.75
N SER A 301 18.05 6.34 16.40
CA SER A 301 19.38 6.25 15.79
C SER A 301 19.66 4.91 15.08
N PHE A 302 18.64 4.28 14.50
CA PHE A 302 18.73 2.94 13.90
C PHE A 302 19.08 2.95 12.41
N LEU A 303 19.23 4.12 11.77
CA LEU A 303 19.47 4.22 10.32
C LEU A 303 20.47 5.32 9.90
N VAL A 304 21.57 5.51 10.64
CA VAL A 304 22.74 6.19 10.08
C VAL A 304 23.83 5.15 9.92
N SER A 305 23.92 4.56 8.74
CA SER A 305 25.17 3.93 8.33
C SER A 305 26.21 5.05 8.20
N GLN A 306 27.25 5.01 9.04
CA GLN A 306 28.52 5.63 8.70
C GLN A 306 28.99 4.98 7.40
N THR A 307 28.85 5.70 6.29
CA THR A 307 29.75 5.50 5.16
C THR A 307 31.01 6.28 5.52
N ASP A 308 31.99 5.59 6.10
CA ASP A 308 33.34 6.13 6.13
C ASP A 308 33.94 6.04 4.72
N ASP A 309 34.40 7.21 4.30
CA ASP A 309 35.52 7.54 3.42
C ASP A 309 35.39 7.41 1.90
N ASP A 310 35.19 8.58 1.28
CA ASP A 310 36.15 9.22 0.36
C ASP A 310 37.09 8.27 -0.39
N LEU A 311 36.62 7.76 -1.54
CA LEU A 311 37.49 7.38 -2.66
C LEU A 311 37.59 8.56 -3.63
N LEU A 312 38.29 9.61 -3.20
CA LEU A 312 38.97 10.52 -4.12
C LEU A 312 40.34 9.94 -4.42
N LEU A 313 40.51 9.50 -5.67
CA LEU A 313 41.78 9.15 -6.29
C LEU A 313 42.76 10.32 -6.17
N THR A 314 43.85 10.12 -5.43
CA THR A 314 45.14 10.75 -5.72
C THR A 314 46.27 9.76 -5.48
N ASP A 315 46.78 9.20 -6.58
CA ASP A 315 48.11 8.60 -6.63
C ASP A 315 49.17 9.70 -6.46
N ASN A 316 50.04 9.59 -5.46
CA ASN A 316 51.47 9.32 -5.66
C ASN A 316 52.31 9.61 -4.40
N ASP A 317 53.36 8.81 -4.31
CA ASP A 317 54.64 9.06 -3.65
C ASP A 317 54.86 8.68 -2.17
N THR A 318 55.52 7.53 -2.06
CA THR A 318 56.83 7.32 -1.41
C THR A 318 56.92 6.84 0.05
N GLN A 319 57.78 5.81 0.15
CA GLN A 319 58.67 5.42 1.25
C GLN A 319 58.16 4.51 2.38
N THR A 320 58.55 3.23 2.22
CA THR A 320 59.28 2.40 3.20
C THR A 320 59.09 2.69 4.70
N HIS A 321 58.63 1.68 5.45
CA HIS A 321 59.46 1.01 6.46
C HIS A 321 58.83 -0.32 6.96
N ARG A 322 59.67 -1.36 6.98
CA ARG A 322 59.49 -2.64 7.69
C ARG A 322 59.19 -2.40 9.18
N ILE A 323 58.40 -3.28 9.81
CA ILE A 323 58.73 -3.96 11.08
C ILE A 323 57.89 -5.26 11.22
N ASN A 324 58.60 -6.36 11.48
CA ASN A 324 58.10 -7.65 11.92
C ASN A 324 57.65 -7.60 13.40
N ARG A 325 56.65 -8.39 13.81
CA ARG A 325 56.84 -9.39 14.90
C ARG A 325 55.70 -10.40 15.07
N LYS A 326 56.17 -11.63 15.29
CA LYS A 326 55.53 -12.94 15.47
C LYS A 326 54.63 -13.07 16.72
N ARG A 327 53.56 -13.87 16.55
CA ARG A 327 53.07 -15.03 17.34
C ARG A 327 53.39 -15.11 18.85
N LYS A 328 52.38 -15.49 19.65
CA LYS A 328 52.41 -16.74 20.44
C LYS A 328 51.04 -17.20 20.95
N ARG A 329 50.93 -18.51 21.14
CA ARG A 329 49.81 -19.40 21.45
C ARG A 329 50.17 -20.16 22.74
N ALA A 330 49.18 -20.53 23.58
CA ALA A 330 49.18 -21.64 24.56
C ALA A 330 47.76 -21.62 25.23
N GLU A 331 46.88 -22.64 25.25
CA GLU A 331 46.95 -24.03 25.78
C GLU A 331 47.42 -24.04 27.25
N SER A 332 46.79 -24.67 28.26
CA SER A 332 46.03 -25.94 28.34
C SER A 332 45.50 -26.16 29.79
N ASN A 333 44.47 -27.02 29.96
CA ASN A 333 44.32 -28.09 30.99
C ASN A 333 44.27 -27.76 32.51
N ASP A 334 43.65 -28.48 33.45
CA ASP A 334 42.97 -29.79 33.53
C ASP A 334 42.06 -29.84 34.80
N ASP A 335 41.17 -30.83 34.79
CA ASP A 335 40.44 -31.58 35.84
C ASP A 335 40.81 -31.39 37.34
N ASP A 336 39.79 -31.39 38.23
CA ASP A 336 39.64 -32.45 39.26
C ASP A 336 38.33 -32.36 40.07
N THR A 337 37.87 -33.54 40.49
CA THR A 337 36.59 -33.84 41.16
C THR A 337 36.76 -34.00 42.68
N LEU A 338 35.81 -33.56 43.52
CA LEU A 338 35.54 -34.10 44.87
C LEU A 338 34.21 -33.58 45.47
N LEU A 339 33.35 -34.49 45.93
CA LEU A 339 32.15 -34.26 46.77
C LEU A 339 32.49 -34.51 48.26
N PRO A 340 31.79 -33.87 49.23
CA PRO A 340 30.73 -34.63 49.96
C PRO A 340 29.53 -33.83 50.54
N GLN A 341 28.35 -34.47 50.48
CA GLN A 341 27.25 -34.59 51.49
C GLN A 341 26.50 -33.33 52.04
N PRO A 342 25.25 -33.49 52.55
CA PRO A 342 24.11 -32.66 52.17
C PRO A 342 23.58 -31.80 53.32
N GLU A 343 22.99 -30.64 53.03
CA GLU A 343 21.98 -30.04 53.90
C GLU A 343 21.20 -28.89 53.25
N THR A 344 19.90 -28.88 53.55
CA THR A 344 18.95 -27.75 53.54
C THR A 344 18.41 -27.22 52.20
N THR A 345 17.11 -27.46 52.05
CA THR A 345 16.19 -26.90 51.06
C THR A 345 16.07 -25.38 51.19
N ALA A 346 16.40 -24.66 50.10
CA ALA A 346 16.00 -23.28 49.86
C ALA A 346 15.41 -23.17 48.43
N PRO A 347 14.33 -22.39 48.23
CA PRO A 347 13.63 -22.35 46.96
C PRO A 347 14.45 -21.66 45.87
N ILE A 348 14.50 -22.31 44.70
CA ILE A 348 15.14 -21.83 43.48
C ILE A 348 14.41 -20.57 43.00
N SER A 349 15.03 -19.41 43.15
CA SER A 349 14.68 -18.22 42.38
C SER A 349 15.23 -18.41 40.97
N SER A 350 14.36 -18.78 40.02
CA SER A 350 14.68 -18.73 38.59
C SER A 350 15.05 -17.29 38.21
N PRO A 351 16.17 -17.03 37.52
CA PRO A 351 16.40 -15.73 36.93
C PRO A 351 15.33 -15.56 35.84
N SER A 352 14.39 -14.66 36.10
CA SER A 352 13.48 -14.14 35.09
C SER A 352 14.34 -13.38 34.09
N THR A 353 14.85 -14.07 33.08
CA THR A 353 15.30 -13.45 31.84
C THR A 353 14.04 -12.86 31.22
N THR A 354 13.78 -11.60 31.56
CA THR A 354 12.87 -10.74 30.84
C THR A 354 13.44 -10.71 29.43
N ILE A 355 12.84 -11.48 28.52
CA ILE A 355 13.05 -11.28 27.10
C ILE A 355 12.56 -9.85 26.89
N GLU A 356 13.50 -8.91 26.72
CA GLU A 356 13.20 -7.58 26.23
C GLU A 356 12.52 -7.78 24.88
N THR A 357 11.19 -7.79 24.89
CA THR A 357 10.39 -7.67 23.69
C THR A 357 10.81 -6.36 23.05
N SER A 358 11.48 -6.43 21.91
CA SER A 358 11.73 -5.27 21.05
C SER A 358 10.47 -4.41 21.02
N PRO A 359 10.56 -3.09 21.21
CA PRO A 359 9.38 -2.24 21.22
C PRO A 359 8.62 -2.46 19.91
N LEU A 360 7.34 -2.80 20.02
CA LEU A 360 6.44 -3.03 18.88
C LEU A 360 6.49 -1.78 17.99
N LEU A 361 6.86 -1.95 16.71
CA LEU A 361 6.94 -0.84 15.78
C LEU A 361 5.57 -0.17 15.66
N ARG A 362 5.54 1.17 15.77
CA ARG A 362 4.32 1.93 15.61
C ARG A 362 3.86 1.89 14.16
N HIS A 363 2.55 1.94 13.95
CA HIS A 363 1.95 2.02 12.63
C HIS A 363 0.86 3.10 12.57
N PHE A 364 0.73 3.75 11.42
CA PHE A 364 -0.22 4.83 11.14
C PHE A 364 -1.16 4.38 10.03
N ALA A 365 -2.44 4.18 10.33
CA ALA A 365 -3.37 3.51 9.42
C ALA A 365 -2.81 2.19 8.79
N HIS A 366 -2.16 1.37 9.62
CA HIS A 366 -1.44 0.11 9.30
C HIS A 366 -0.15 0.25 8.49
N VAL A 367 0.33 1.48 8.28
CA VAL A 367 1.60 1.75 7.61
C VAL A 367 2.71 1.82 8.66
N CYS A 368 3.70 0.95 8.55
CA CYS A 368 4.89 0.93 9.38
C CYS A 368 6.06 1.49 8.56
N CYS A 369 6.52 2.70 8.90
CA CYS A 369 7.63 3.35 8.20
C CYS A 369 8.68 3.74 9.22
N VAL A 370 9.80 3.01 9.24
CA VAL A 370 10.89 3.20 10.22
C VAL A 370 11.82 4.36 9.88
N ASN A 371 11.68 4.97 8.70
CA ASN A 371 12.54 6.03 8.17
C ASN A 371 11.80 7.33 7.85
N ILE A 372 10.56 7.50 8.30
CA ILE A 372 9.79 8.75 8.16
C ILE A 372 9.44 9.26 9.56
N ASN A 373 9.45 10.58 9.73
CA ASN A 373 9.15 11.22 11.00
C ASN A 373 7.72 10.89 11.48
N GLU A 374 7.61 10.29 12.67
CA GLU A 374 6.33 9.86 13.25
C GLU A 374 5.33 11.01 13.42
N THR A 375 5.77 12.20 13.81
CA THR A 375 4.91 13.38 14.00
C THR A 375 4.25 13.81 12.68
N ILE A 376 4.96 13.70 11.55
CA ILE A 376 4.38 13.96 10.23
C ILE A 376 3.29 12.92 9.93
N LEU A 377 3.53 11.65 10.25
CA LEU A 377 2.56 10.57 10.02
C LEU A 377 1.33 10.68 10.94
N GLU A 378 1.52 11.05 12.22
CA GLU A 378 0.44 11.37 13.16
C GLU A 378 -0.44 12.50 12.62
N ASN A 379 0.18 13.59 12.16
CA ASN A 379 -0.54 14.74 11.63
C ASN A 379 -1.28 14.40 10.33
N ALA A 380 -0.71 13.53 9.48
CA ALA A 380 -1.38 13.02 8.30
C ALA A 380 -2.61 12.17 8.65
N GLU A 381 -2.47 11.23 9.59
CA GLU A 381 -3.58 10.40 10.09
C GLU A 381 -4.69 11.26 10.71
N LEU A 382 -4.32 12.29 11.46
CA LEU A 382 -5.25 13.25 12.05
C LEU A 382 -6.00 14.06 10.97
N CYS A 383 -5.33 14.52 9.92
CA CYS A 383 -5.97 15.23 8.80
C CYS A 383 -7.06 14.37 8.13
N GLY A 384 -6.73 13.11 7.82
CA GLY A 384 -7.69 12.16 7.26
C GLY A 384 -8.87 11.89 8.19
N THR A 385 -8.60 11.66 9.46
CA THR A 385 -9.62 11.40 10.50
C THR A 385 -10.54 12.60 10.69
N ASN A 386 -9.99 13.82 10.75
CA ASN A 386 -10.77 15.04 10.92
C ASN A 386 -11.68 15.29 9.72
N LEU A 387 -11.21 15.01 8.51
CA LEU A 387 -12.03 15.16 7.30
C LEU A 387 -13.22 14.20 7.34
N ALA A 388 -12.99 12.95 7.74
CA ALA A 388 -14.05 11.98 7.93
C ALA A 388 -15.08 12.45 8.96
N VAL A 389 -14.64 12.98 10.11
CA VAL A 389 -15.55 13.54 11.14
C VAL A 389 -16.35 14.71 10.58
N LYS A 390 -15.71 15.62 9.83
CA LYS A 390 -16.36 16.76 9.17
C LYS A 390 -17.47 16.28 8.22
N LEU A 391 -17.19 15.32 7.35
CA LEU A 391 -18.19 14.77 6.44
C LEU A 391 -19.35 14.08 7.19
N MET A 392 -19.05 13.39 8.31
CA MET A 392 -20.10 12.80 9.16
C MET A 392 -21.03 13.87 9.76
N GLN A 393 -20.48 14.99 10.22
CA GLN A 393 -21.27 16.13 10.71
C GLN A 393 -22.10 16.79 9.61
N MET A 394 -21.64 16.75 8.35
CA MET A 394 -22.36 17.24 7.17
C MET A 394 -23.45 16.27 6.67
N GLY A 395 -23.64 15.13 7.31
CA GLY A 395 -24.71 14.18 6.99
C GLY A 395 -24.26 12.92 6.23
N ALA A 396 -22.96 12.62 6.13
CA ALA A 396 -22.48 11.36 5.54
C ALA A 396 -23.14 10.11 6.18
N GLY A 397 -23.43 10.16 7.48
CA GLY A 397 -24.07 9.04 8.19
C GLY A 397 -25.41 8.62 7.57
N SER A 398 -26.23 9.59 7.15
CA SER A 398 -27.52 9.31 6.49
C SER A 398 -27.35 8.69 5.11
N ILE A 399 -26.29 9.06 4.38
CA ILE A 399 -25.97 8.50 3.07
C ILE A 399 -25.47 7.05 3.24
N LEU A 400 -24.63 6.81 4.24
CA LEU A 400 -24.14 5.47 4.58
C LEU A 400 -25.29 4.52 4.95
N GLU A 401 -26.27 4.99 5.71
CA GLU A 401 -27.44 4.20 6.07
C GLU A 401 -28.29 3.83 4.85
N GLU A 402 -28.54 4.78 3.95
CA GLU A 402 -29.23 4.54 2.66
C GLU A 402 -28.53 3.45 1.84
N ILE A 403 -27.19 3.51 1.74
CA ILE A 403 -26.41 2.49 1.03
C ILE A 403 -26.57 1.12 1.69
N ARG A 404 -26.47 1.05 3.03
CA ARG A 404 -26.61 -0.21 3.77
C ARG A 404 -27.98 -0.86 3.59
N GLN A 405 -29.04 -0.07 3.43
CA GLN A 405 -30.39 -0.56 3.14
C GLN A 405 -30.55 -1.03 1.68
N SER A 406 -29.78 -0.45 0.75
CA SER A 406 -29.87 -0.70 -0.68
C SER A 406 -29.07 -1.92 -1.17
N VAL A 407 -28.07 -2.37 -0.41
CA VAL A 407 -27.24 -3.54 -0.75
C VAL A 407 -27.80 -4.78 -0.05
N PRO A 408 -28.40 -5.76 -0.76
CA PRO A 408 -28.82 -6.99 -0.13
C PRO A 408 -27.60 -7.73 0.41
N ILE A 409 -27.58 -7.97 1.73
CA ILE A 409 -26.59 -8.86 2.35
C ILE A 409 -26.88 -10.27 1.81
N ILE A 410 -26.12 -10.72 0.82
CA ILE A 410 -26.13 -12.13 0.42
C ILE A 410 -25.25 -12.85 1.45
N PRO A 411 -25.80 -13.72 2.32
CA PRO A 411 -24.98 -14.50 3.23
C PRO A 411 -24.09 -15.40 2.39
N ILE A 412 -22.78 -15.36 2.65
CA ILE A 412 -21.87 -16.38 2.11
C ILE A 412 -22.29 -17.68 2.78
N GLN A 413 -22.92 -18.59 2.02
CA GLN A 413 -23.13 -19.97 2.48
C GLN A 413 -21.75 -20.55 2.83
N GLN A 414 -21.60 -20.97 4.08
CA GLN A 414 -20.38 -21.51 4.67
C GLN A 414 -19.89 -22.77 3.96
#